data_AF-X4ZWC9-F1
#
_entry.id   AF-X4ZWC9-F1
#
_cell.length_a   1.000
_cell.length_b   1.000
_cell.length_c   1.000
_cell.angle_alpha   90.00
_cell.angle_beta   90.00
_cell.angle_gamma   90.00
#
_symmetry.space_group_name_H-M   'P 1'
#
loop_
_entity.id
_entity.type
_entity.pdbx_description
1 polymer ?
#
loop_
_entity_poly.entity_id
_entity_poly.type
_entity_poly.pdbx_seq_one_letter_code
_entity_poly.pdbx_strand_id
1 'polypeptide(L)'
;MVLEFNENGHTVSAEEITVELFAKEFALLRFLYRNRGRAFSREQLLNSVWPLEYPVERTVDDHIYRLRKKLGPFEGLTIRTVRGFGYCLTVREQAPGIDASPSAQDGELREKMREVFVKYHQYGQGKSMLALARQQDILGYELDPFYSAYVRFVQGDLEWLLTLARLPSGSFIVAAS
;
A
#
# COMPACT_ATOMS: atom_id res chain seq x y z
N MET A 1 3.78 -4.93 -7.25
CA MET A 1 3.09 -6.24 -7.09
C MET A 1 2.51 -6.71 -8.42
N VAL A 2 2.99 -7.85 -8.92
CA VAL A 2 2.54 -8.51 -10.16
C VAL A 2 1.79 -9.78 -9.80
N LEU A 3 0.58 -9.97 -10.35
CA LEU A 3 -0.19 -11.20 -10.20
C LEU A 3 -0.01 -12.08 -11.43
N GLU A 4 0.31 -13.34 -11.21
CA GLU A 4 0.29 -14.38 -12.22
C GLU A 4 -1.06 -15.09 -12.21
N PHE A 5 -1.66 -15.26 -13.39
CA PHE A 5 -2.98 -15.86 -13.55
C PHE A 5 -2.85 -17.18 -14.30
N ASN A 6 -3.24 -18.28 -13.67
CA ASN A 6 -3.30 -19.59 -14.31
C ASN A 6 -4.75 -19.93 -14.69
N GLU A 7 -5.03 -19.94 -15.99
CA GLU A 7 -6.38 -20.15 -16.52
C GLU A 7 -6.86 -21.60 -16.36
N ASN A 8 -5.96 -22.58 -16.36
CA ASN A 8 -6.35 -24.00 -16.30
C ASN A 8 -6.86 -24.40 -14.91
N GLY A 9 -6.27 -23.82 -13.86
CA GLY A 9 -6.62 -24.09 -12.47
C GLY A 9 -7.48 -23.01 -11.81
N HIS A 10 -7.76 -21.89 -12.49
CA HIS A 10 -8.30 -20.68 -11.88
C HIS A 10 -7.52 -20.24 -10.63
N THR A 11 -6.20 -20.38 -10.68
CA THR A 11 -5.32 -20.01 -9.58
C THR A 11 -4.63 -18.69 -9.86
N VAL A 12 -4.41 -17.92 -8.80
CA VAL A 12 -3.71 -16.66 -8.85
C VAL A 12 -2.58 -16.70 -7.85
N SER A 13 -1.38 -16.34 -8.30
CA SER A 13 -0.17 -16.29 -7.49
C SER A 13 0.44 -14.90 -7.49
N ALA A 14 0.99 -14.50 -6.35
CA ALA A 14 1.91 -13.38 -6.21
C ALA A 14 2.90 -13.73 -5.10
N GLU A 15 4.18 -13.45 -5.36
CA GLU A 15 5.27 -13.80 -4.45
C GLU A 15 5.22 -15.30 -4.10
N GLU A 16 5.14 -15.66 -2.82
CA GLU A 16 5.05 -17.06 -2.35
C GLU A 16 3.61 -17.53 -2.09
N ILE A 17 2.61 -16.69 -2.36
CA ILE A 17 1.21 -16.96 -2.05
C ILE A 17 0.46 -17.37 -3.32
N THR A 18 -0.21 -18.52 -3.26
CA THR A 18 -1.12 -18.99 -4.32
C THR A 18 -2.52 -19.22 -3.76
N VAL A 19 -3.54 -18.73 -4.46
CA VAL A 19 -4.95 -18.86 -4.07
C VAL A 19 -5.77 -19.40 -5.22
N GLU A 20 -6.64 -20.36 -4.92
CA GLU A 20 -7.60 -20.92 -5.88
C GLU A 20 -8.92 -20.14 -5.86
N LEU A 21 -9.36 -19.70 -7.04
CA LEU A 21 -10.60 -18.95 -7.24
C LEU A 21 -11.62 -19.81 -7.99
N PHE A 22 -12.91 -19.59 -7.73
CA PHE A 22 -13.93 -20.15 -8.62
C PHE A 22 -13.91 -19.42 -9.97
N ALA A 23 -14.39 -20.06 -11.03
CA ALA A 23 -14.32 -19.52 -12.40
C ALA A 23 -14.77 -18.06 -12.54
N LYS A 24 -15.91 -17.70 -11.93
CA LYS A 24 -16.43 -16.32 -11.96
C LYS A 24 -15.66 -15.35 -11.06
N GLU A 25 -15.16 -15.82 -9.92
CA GLU A 25 -14.29 -15.00 -9.04
C GLU A 25 -12.98 -14.69 -9.76
N PHE A 26 -12.41 -15.68 -10.44
CA PHE A 26 -11.20 -15.55 -11.25
C PHE A 26 -11.40 -14.56 -12.39
N ALA A 27 -12.48 -14.72 -13.17
CA ALA A 27 -12.81 -13.81 -14.26
C ALA A 27 -13.03 -12.37 -13.77
N LEU A 28 -13.73 -12.19 -12.65
CA LEU A 28 -13.96 -10.90 -12.02
C LEU A 28 -12.66 -10.24 -11.56
N LEU A 29 -11.79 -10.98 -10.88
CA LEU A 29 -10.49 -10.49 -10.45
C LEU A 29 -9.62 -10.10 -11.64
N ARG A 30 -9.57 -10.94 -12.67
CA ARG A 30 -8.78 -10.68 -13.88
C ARG A 30 -9.25 -9.41 -14.57
N PHE A 31 -10.56 -9.22 -14.70
CA PHE A 31 -11.14 -8.01 -15.27
C PHE A 31 -10.74 -6.77 -14.45
N LEU A 32 -10.91 -6.83 -13.12
CA LEU A 32 -10.56 -5.73 -12.23
C LEU A 32 -9.05 -5.45 -12.21
N TYR A 33 -8.20 -6.46 -12.28
CA TYR A 33 -6.74 -6.31 -12.26
C TYR A 33 -6.19 -5.70 -13.53
N ARG A 34 -6.74 -6.09 -14.69
CA ARG A 34 -6.45 -5.44 -15.96
C ARG A 34 -6.84 -3.95 -15.97
N ASN A 35 -7.85 -3.59 -15.20
CA ASN A 35 -8.37 -2.23 -15.07
C ASN A 35 -8.13 -1.61 -13.68
N ARG A 36 -7.06 -2.02 -13.00
CA ARG A 36 -6.76 -1.57 -11.63
C ARG A 36 -6.71 -0.05 -11.52
N GLY A 37 -7.20 0.48 -10.40
CA GLY A 37 -7.31 1.92 -10.15
C GLY A 37 -8.57 2.58 -10.73
N ARG A 38 -9.35 1.87 -11.56
CA ARG A 38 -10.64 2.36 -12.08
C ARG A 38 -11.81 1.72 -11.33
N ALA A 39 -12.82 2.54 -11.05
CA ALA A 39 -14.08 2.07 -10.49
C ALA A 39 -15.00 1.57 -11.61
N PHE A 40 -15.78 0.53 -11.31
CA PHE A 40 -16.81 -0.03 -12.20
C PHE A 40 -18.12 -0.18 -11.43
N SER A 41 -19.23 0.12 -12.10
CA SER A 41 -20.57 -0.13 -11.55
C SER A 41 -20.88 -1.63 -11.52
N ARG A 42 -21.91 -2.03 -10.76
CA ARG A 42 -22.37 -3.43 -10.71
C ARG A 42 -22.80 -3.90 -12.09
N GLU A 43 -23.58 -3.10 -12.80
CA GLU A 43 -24.00 -3.37 -14.17
C GLU A 43 -22.80 -3.55 -15.13
N GLN A 44 -21.79 -2.69 -15.03
CA GLN A 44 -20.58 -2.83 -15.86
C GLN A 44 -19.83 -4.14 -15.57
N LEU A 45 -19.72 -4.52 -14.30
CA LEU A 45 -19.11 -5.78 -13.90
C LEU A 45 -19.92 -6.99 -14.35
N LEU A 46 -21.25 -6.90 -14.26
CA LEU A 46 -22.17 -7.92 -14.80
C LEU A 46 -21.97 -8.11 -16.30
N ASN A 47 -22.06 -7.04 -17.07
CA ASN A 47 -21.92 -7.10 -18.53
C ASN A 47 -20.55 -7.60 -18.97
N SER A 48 -19.50 -7.38 -18.16
CA SER A 48 -18.14 -7.78 -18.51
C SER A 48 -17.81 -9.24 -18.18
N VAL A 49 -18.37 -9.79 -17.11
CA VAL A 49 -18.02 -11.13 -16.58
C VAL A 49 -19.14 -12.16 -16.79
N TRP A 50 -20.37 -11.69 -17.03
CA TRP A 50 -21.58 -12.49 -17.26
C TRP A 50 -22.36 -12.05 -18.52
N PRO A 51 -21.72 -11.88 -19.70
CA PRO A 51 -22.36 -11.29 -20.90
C PRO A 51 -23.53 -12.10 -21.50
N LEU A 52 -23.72 -13.35 -21.10
CA LEU A 52 -24.75 -14.28 -21.62
C LEU A 52 -25.66 -14.83 -20.52
N GLU A 53 -25.52 -14.32 -19.30
CA GLU A 53 -26.35 -14.72 -18.17
C GLU A 53 -27.25 -13.53 -17.80
N TYR A 54 -28.38 -13.79 -17.13
CA TYR A 54 -29.23 -12.74 -16.54
C TYR A 54 -29.05 -12.68 -15.01
N PRO A 55 -27.84 -12.42 -14.48
CA PRO A 55 -27.63 -12.27 -13.05
C PRO A 55 -28.22 -10.94 -12.56
N VAL A 56 -28.53 -10.89 -11.26
CA VAL A 56 -28.95 -9.66 -10.58
C VAL A 56 -27.70 -8.98 -10.02
N GLU A 57 -27.74 -7.66 -9.81
CA GLU A 57 -26.64 -6.89 -9.19
C GLU A 57 -26.10 -7.51 -7.89
N ARG A 58 -26.97 -8.15 -7.10
CA ARG A 58 -26.60 -8.85 -5.86
C ARG A 58 -25.58 -9.98 -6.08
N THR A 59 -25.57 -10.58 -7.26
CA THR A 59 -24.58 -11.60 -7.64
C THR A 59 -23.17 -11.02 -7.65
N VAL A 60 -22.98 -9.78 -8.10
CA VAL A 60 -21.67 -9.11 -8.05
C VAL A 60 -21.21 -8.98 -6.60
N ASP A 61 -22.10 -8.52 -5.73
CA ASP A 61 -21.78 -8.27 -4.32
C ASP A 61 -21.33 -9.54 -3.61
N ASP A 62 -22.01 -10.67 -3.85
CA ASP A 62 -21.64 -11.97 -3.30
C ASP A 62 -20.27 -12.45 -3.81
N HIS A 63 -19.99 -12.29 -5.11
CA HIS A 63 -18.69 -12.64 -5.68
C HIS A 63 -17.57 -11.73 -5.16
N ILE A 64 -17.82 -10.42 -5.02
CA ILE A 64 -16.86 -9.48 -4.43
C ILE A 64 -16.59 -9.85 -2.97
N TYR A 65 -17.61 -10.23 -2.21
CA TYR A 65 -17.45 -10.65 -0.82
C TYR A 65 -16.56 -11.90 -0.69
N ARG A 66 -16.83 -12.94 -1.49
CA ARG A 66 -15.99 -14.16 -1.50
C ARG A 66 -14.59 -13.88 -2.00
N LEU A 67 -14.47 -13.09 -3.07
CA LEU A 67 -13.19 -12.70 -3.64
C LEU A 67 -12.35 -11.94 -2.61
N ARG A 68 -12.92 -10.97 -1.88
CA ARG A 68 -12.20 -10.26 -0.80
C ARG A 68 -11.66 -11.20 0.27
N LYS A 69 -12.44 -12.20 0.69
CA LYS A 69 -11.98 -13.20 1.67
C LYS A 69 -10.78 -13.99 1.13
N LYS A 70 -10.85 -14.43 -0.11
CA LYS A 70 -9.77 -15.18 -0.77
C LYS A 70 -8.54 -14.33 -1.04
N LEU A 71 -8.71 -13.03 -1.29
CA LEU A 71 -7.60 -12.10 -1.51
C LEU A 71 -6.94 -11.59 -0.23
N GLY A 72 -7.51 -11.87 0.95
CA GLY A 72 -6.97 -11.44 2.24
C GLY A 72 -5.47 -11.69 2.44
N PRO A 73 -4.91 -12.84 1.99
CA PRO A 73 -3.47 -13.11 2.08
C PRO A 73 -2.58 -12.21 1.20
N PHE A 74 -3.10 -11.62 0.13
CA PHE A 74 -2.30 -10.78 -0.76
C PHE A 74 -2.17 -9.36 -0.20
N GLU A 75 -1.05 -9.08 0.45
CA GLU A 75 -0.77 -7.75 0.97
C GLU A 75 -0.71 -6.70 -0.14
N GLY A 76 -1.42 -5.60 0.06
CA GLY A 76 -1.48 -4.51 -0.91
C GLY A 76 -2.50 -4.68 -2.04
N LEU A 77 -3.15 -5.84 -2.18
CA LEU A 77 -4.25 -6.03 -3.12
C LEU A 77 -5.59 -5.86 -2.42
N THR A 78 -6.37 -4.85 -2.79
CA THR A 78 -7.64 -4.57 -2.10
C THR A 78 -8.73 -4.12 -3.05
N ILE A 79 -9.90 -4.75 -2.95
CA ILE A 79 -11.12 -4.30 -3.62
C ILE A 79 -11.84 -3.30 -2.72
N ARG A 80 -11.90 -2.04 -3.11
CA ARG A 80 -12.62 -0.97 -2.40
C ARG A 80 -14.02 -0.78 -2.95
N THR A 81 -14.96 -0.46 -2.06
CA THR A 81 -16.31 -0.02 -2.45
C THR A 81 -16.28 1.49 -2.67
N VAL A 82 -16.64 1.93 -3.86
CA VAL A 82 -16.85 3.35 -4.18
C VAL A 82 -18.33 3.63 -3.95
N ARG A 83 -18.63 4.34 -2.85
CA ARG A 83 -20.01 4.63 -2.41
C ARG A 83 -20.82 5.26 -3.54
N GLY A 84 -22.00 4.71 -3.79
CA GLY A 84 -22.92 5.18 -4.85
C GLY A 84 -22.52 4.79 -6.28
N PHE A 85 -21.40 4.10 -6.49
CA PHE A 85 -20.94 3.74 -7.83
C PHE A 85 -20.72 2.24 -8.01
N GLY A 86 -19.84 1.62 -7.21
CA GLY A 86 -19.52 0.20 -7.35
C GLY A 86 -18.18 -0.17 -6.74
N TYR A 87 -17.31 -0.85 -7.51
CA TYR A 87 -16.08 -1.45 -7.00
C TYR A 87 -14.84 -1.03 -7.78
N CYS A 88 -13.72 -0.89 -7.06
CA CYS A 88 -12.41 -0.56 -7.63
C CYS A 88 -11.36 -1.48 -7.01
N LEU A 89 -10.51 -2.08 -7.83
CA LEU A 89 -9.34 -2.80 -7.34
C LEU A 89 -8.15 -1.85 -7.23
N THR A 90 -7.59 -1.75 -6.04
CA THR A 90 -6.36 -1.02 -5.76
C THR A 90 -5.23 -2.01 -5.55
N VAL A 91 -4.10 -1.76 -6.19
CA VAL A 91 -2.85 -2.49 -5.96
C VAL A 91 -1.89 -1.48 -5.35
N ARG A 92 -1.49 -1.70 -4.09
CA ARG A 92 -0.31 -1.06 -3.54
C ARG A 92 0.88 -1.74 -4.16
N GLU A 93 1.69 -0.96 -4.84
CA GLU A 93 3.05 -1.37 -5.11
C GLU A 93 3.73 -1.43 -3.75
N GLN A 94 3.96 -2.65 -3.24
CA GLN A 94 4.95 -2.82 -2.19
C GLN A 94 6.24 -2.24 -2.76
N ALA A 95 6.66 -1.08 -2.25
CA ALA A 95 8.08 -0.78 -2.24
C ALA A 95 8.72 -1.98 -1.50
N PRO A 96 9.82 -2.56 -2.01
CA PRO A 96 10.50 -3.62 -1.28
C PRO A 96 10.66 -3.14 0.16
N GLY A 97 10.24 -3.94 1.13
CA GLY A 97 10.45 -3.62 2.54
C GLY A 97 11.90 -3.19 2.73
N ILE A 98 12.14 -2.19 3.57
CA ILE A 98 13.45 -1.53 3.72
C ILE A 98 14.58 -2.58 3.75
N ASP A 99 14.37 -3.69 4.47
CA ASP A 99 15.28 -4.83 4.63
C ASP A 99 15.78 -5.52 3.34
N ALA A 100 15.02 -5.46 2.23
CA ALA A 100 15.33 -6.10 0.96
C ALA A 100 16.04 -5.17 -0.06
N SER A 101 16.13 -3.87 0.23
CA SER A 101 16.81 -2.93 -0.66
C SER A 101 18.33 -2.96 -0.42
N PRO A 102 19.18 -3.11 -1.45
CA PRO A 102 20.64 -2.97 -1.30
C PRO A 102 21.03 -1.64 -0.64
N SER A 103 20.25 -0.59 -0.87
CA SER A 103 20.42 0.74 -0.28
C SER A 103 20.19 0.78 1.24
N ALA A 104 19.38 -0.12 1.80
CA ALA A 104 19.12 -0.12 3.24
C ALA A 104 20.31 -0.67 4.03
N GLN A 105 21.11 -1.51 3.40
CA GLN A 105 22.36 -2.04 3.94
C GLN A 105 23.55 -1.10 3.68
N ASP A 106 23.35 -0.02 2.92
CA ASP A 106 24.38 0.96 2.61
C ASP A 106 24.53 2.00 3.74
N GLY A 107 25.57 1.82 4.55
CA GLY A 107 25.89 2.73 5.65
C GLY A 107 26.28 4.14 5.21
N GLU A 108 26.88 4.30 4.02
CA GLU A 108 27.27 5.61 3.47
C GLU A 108 26.03 6.39 3.04
N LEU A 109 25.09 5.73 2.35
CA LEU A 109 23.82 6.33 1.98
C LEU A 109 23.03 6.79 3.22
N ARG A 110 23.00 5.96 4.27
CA ARG A 110 22.32 6.30 5.52
C ARG A 110 22.87 7.57 6.16
N GLU A 111 24.20 7.74 6.16
CA GLU A 111 24.84 8.94 6.69
C GLU A 111 24.54 10.17 5.82
N LYS A 112 24.61 10.04 4.50
CA LYS A 112 24.23 11.13 3.58
C LYS A 112 22.77 11.55 3.75
N MET A 113 21.86 10.59 3.90
CA MET A 113 20.46 10.88 4.16
C MET A 113 20.29 11.63 5.49
N ARG A 114 20.98 11.22 6.56
CA ARG A 114 20.99 11.95 7.83
C ARG A 114 21.41 13.41 7.65
N GLU A 115 22.49 13.68 6.92
CA GLU A 115 22.94 15.05 6.65
C GLU A 115 21.87 15.88 5.91
N VAL A 116 21.18 15.28 4.93
CA VAL A 116 20.08 15.94 4.21
C VAL A 116 18.93 16.29 5.15
N PHE A 117 18.53 15.35 6.02
CA PHE A 117 17.48 15.59 7.03
C PHE A 117 17.85 16.72 7.99
N VAL A 118 19.09 16.73 8.48
CA VAL A 118 19.62 17.81 9.34
C VAL A 118 19.56 19.16 8.63
N LYS A 119 20.00 19.24 7.37
CA LYS A 119 19.96 20.49 6.59
C LYS A 119 18.53 20.97 6.37
N TYR A 120 17.62 20.09 5.97
CA TYR A 120 16.22 20.47 5.78
C TYR A 120 15.55 20.93 7.07
N HIS A 121 15.84 20.28 8.20
CA HIS A 121 15.34 20.72 9.49
C HIS A 121 15.90 22.10 9.87
N GLN A 122 17.21 22.30 9.77
CA GLN A 122 17.88 23.57 10.10
C GLN A 122 17.43 24.73 9.21
N TYR A 123 17.13 24.47 7.94
CA TYR A 123 16.67 25.49 6.99
C TYR A 123 15.16 25.73 7.04
N GLY A 124 14.44 25.10 7.98
CA GLY A 124 12.98 25.21 8.08
C GLY A 124 12.23 24.58 6.90
N GLN A 125 12.89 23.72 6.11
CA GLN A 125 12.34 23.05 4.93
C GLN A 125 11.57 21.77 5.31
N GLY A 126 10.68 21.87 6.30
CA GLY A 126 9.93 20.73 6.83
C GLY A 126 9.10 19.98 5.79
N LYS A 127 8.53 20.67 4.79
CA LYS A 127 7.79 20.02 3.69
C LYS A 127 8.68 19.08 2.86
N SER A 128 9.89 19.51 2.52
CA SER A 128 10.85 18.70 1.77
C SER A 128 11.30 17.49 2.57
N MET A 129 11.59 17.70 3.86
CA MET A 129 11.95 16.62 4.79
C MET A 129 10.83 15.59 4.94
N LEU A 130 9.57 16.02 5.11
CA LEU A 130 8.42 15.12 5.19
C LEU A 130 8.17 14.37 3.88
N ALA A 131 8.38 15.02 2.73
CA ALA A 131 8.26 14.36 1.43
C ALA A 131 9.30 13.24 1.28
N LEU A 132 10.54 13.52 1.68
CA LEU A 132 11.62 12.54 1.68
C LEU A 132 11.32 11.36 2.61
N ALA A 133 10.89 11.63 3.85
CA ALA A 133 10.52 10.60 4.82
C ALA A 133 9.37 9.70 4.34
N ARG A 134 8.38 10.24 3.62
CA ARG A 134 7.29 9.44 3.04
C ARG A 134 7.76 8.46 1.96
N GLN A 135 8.91 8.71 1.35
CA GLN A 135 9.48 7.89 0.29
C GLN A 135 10.60 6.98 0.79
N GLN A 136 10.84 6.88 2.10
CA GLN A 136 11.94 6.10 2.67
C GLN A 136 11.93 4.63 2.21
N ASP A 137 10.76 4.02 2.05
CA ASP A 137 10.62 2.63 1.59
C ASP A 137 11.05 2.48 0.12
N ILE A 138 10.73 3.49 -0.72
CA ILE A 138 11.10 3.53 -2.14
C ILE A 138 12.61 3.80 -2.28
N LEU A 139 13.14 4.70 -1.46
CA LEU A 139 14.53 5.12 -1.47
C LEU A 139 15.45 4.14 -0.73
N GLY A 140 14.87 3.19 0.01
CA GLY A 140 15.57 2.12 0.71
C GLY A 140 16.54 2.65 1.76
N TYR A 141 16.12 3.55 2.64
CA TYR A 141 16.95 3.98 3.78
C TYR A 141 16.13 4.04 5.07
N GLU A 142 16.82 3.91 6.20
CA GLU A 142 16.22 4.08 7.52
C GLU A 142 16.53 5.47 8.10
N LEU A 143 15.51 6.11 8.65
CA LEU A 143 15.69 7.28 9.49
C LEU A 143 16.36 6.90 10.81
N ASP A 144 17.27 7.74 11.28
CA ASP A 144 17.73 7.59 12.66
C ASP A 144 16.56 7.79 13.65
N PRO A 145 16.69 7.26 14.87
CA PRO A 145 15.58 7.23 15.83
C PRO A 145 14.97 8.61 16.12
N PHE A 146 15.79 9.67 16.15
CA PHE A 146 15.30 11.01 16.42
C PHE A 146 14.40 11.51 15.30
N TYR A 147 14.85 11.44 14.04
CA TYR A 147 14.04 11.92 12.91
C TYR A 147 12.81 11.03 12.65
N SER A 148 12.88 9.74 12.95
CA SER A 148 11.71 8.86 12.92
C SER A 148 10.60 9.35 13.88
N ALA A 149 10.97 9.67 15.13
CA ALA A 149 10.04 10.23 16.11
C ALA A 149 9.56 11.64 15.72
N TYR A 150 10.46 12.50 15.25
CA TYR A 150 10.13 13.86 14.83
C TYR A 150 9.12 13.88 13.67
N VAL A 151 9.33 13.07 12.63
CA VAL A 151 8.42 12.99 11.47
C VAL A 151 7.04 12.53 11.91
N ARG A 152 6.94 11.49 12.76
CA ARG A 152 5.66 10.98 13.26
C ARG A 152 4.93 11.99 14.14
N PHE A 153 5.67 12.73 14.97
CA PHE A 153 5.13 13.86 15.73
C PHE A 153 4.53 14.93 14.82
N VAL A 154 5.28 15.37 13.80
CA VAL A 154 4.81 16.39 12.85
C VAL A 154 3.60 15.89 12.03
N GLN A 155 3.51 14.60 11.77
CA GLN A 155 2.38 13.98 11.07
C GLN A 155 1.15 13.73 11.98
N GLY A 156 1.26 13.94 13.29
CA GLY A 156 0.17 13.73 14.24
C GLY A 156 -0.11 12.25 14.57
N ASP A 157 0.85 11.35 14.34
CA ASP A 157 0.77 9.93 14.70
C ASP A 157 1.04 9.75 16.22
N LEU A 158 0.12 10.30 17.03
CA LEU A 158 0.24 10.31 18.49
C LEU A 158 0.08 8.91 19.10
N GLU A 159 -0.75 8.06 18.49
CA GLU A 159 -0.93 6.67 18.92
C GLU A 159 0.40 5.92 18.93
N TRP A 160 1.20 6.03 17.85
CA TRP A 160 2.52 5.43 17.82
C TRP A 160 3.47 6.02 18.88
N LEU A 161 3.47 7.35 19.06
CA LEU A 161 4.33 8.00 20.04
C LEU A 161 4.05 7.55 21.48
N LEU A 162 2.80 7.25 21.81
CA LEU A 162 2.39 6.74 23.11
C LEU A 162 2.82 5.29 23.36
N THR A 163 3.08 4.52 22.29
CA THR A 163 3.61 3.15 22.40
C THR A 163 5.12 3.08 22.60
N LEU A 164 5.85 4.19 22.42
CA LEU A 164 7.28 4.23 22.67
C LEU A 164 7.56 4.14 24.17
N ALA A 165 8.19 3.04 24.60
CA ALA A 165 8.66 2.89 25.98
C ALA A 165 9.65 4.00 26.41
N ARG A 166 10.33 4.64 25.45
CA ARG A 166 11.21 5.79 25.66
C ARG A 166 11.34 6.61 24.37
N LEU A 167 11.22 7.94 24.48
CA LEU A 167 11.52 8.83 23.36
C LEU A 167 13.04 8.81 23.08
N PRO A 168 13.46 8.75 21.80
CA PRO A 168 14.87 8.85 21.45
C PRO A 168 15.40 10.22 21.87
N SER A 169 16.50 10.20 22.61
CA SER A 169 17.16 11.39 23.13
C SER A 169 17.77 12.19 21.97
N GLY A 170 17.12 13.29 21.61
CA GLY A 170 17.68 14.35 20.78
C GLY A 170 17.24 15.70 21.34
N SER A 171 18.15 16.67 21.32
CA SER A 171 17.90 18.00 21.88
C SER A 171 16.77 18.69 21.12
N PHE A 172 15.56 18.67 21.70
CA PHE A 172 14.47 19.53 21.29
C PHE A 172 14.82 20.98 21.63
N ILE A 173 15.64 21.63 20.81
CA ILE A 173 15.73 23.08 20.86
C ILE A 173 14.49 23.61 20.14
N VAL A 174 13.45 23.84 20.92
CA VAL A 174 12.29 24.64 20.51
C VAL A 174 12.78 26.08 20.35
N ALA A 175 13.29 26.42 19.17
CA ALA A 175 13.44 27.80 18.75
C ALA A 175 12.09 28.26 18.18
N ALA A 176 11.14 28.53 19.07
CA ALA A 176 10.05 29.44 18.77
C ALA A 176 10.61 30.85 18.90
N SER A 177 10.76 31.56 17.78
CA SER A 177 10.98 33.00 17.71
C SER A 177 10.24 33.53 16.51
#